data_AF-A0A257R8T3-F1
#
_entry.id   AF-A0A257R8T3-F1
#
_cell.length_a   1.000
_cell.length_b   1.000
_cell.length_c   1.000
_cell.angle_alpha   90.00
_cell.angle_beta   90.00
_cell.angle_gamma   90.00
#
_symmetry.space_group_name_H-M   'P 1'
#
loop_
_entity.id
_entity.type
_entity.pdbx_description
1 polymer ?
#
loop_
_entity_poly.entity_id
_entity_poly.type
_entity_poly.pdbx_seq_one_letter_code
_entity_poly.pdbx_strand_id
1 'polypeptide(L)' 'MKPTISIVLDQRTLDQIDGLAATMQASRSWTISKLLDAALNPGAEHQRAAGAAGNPPPGIGPVAAGRGNHTGDTA' A
#
# COMPACT_ATOMS: atom_id res chain seq x y z
N MET A 1 -15.91 5.22 27.39
CA MET A 1 -14.47 4.87 27.35
C MET A 1 -14.20 4.02 26.12
N LYS A 2 -13.12 4.27 25.35
CA LYS A 2 -12.74 3.40 24.23
C LYS A 2 -11.84 2.27 24.78
N PRO A 3 -12.07 0.99 24.42
CA PRO A 3 -11.17 -0.09 24.82
C PRO A 3 -9.78 0.18 24.26
N THR A 4 -8.75 -0.07 25.09
CA THR A 4 -7.35 0.15 24.74
C THR A 4 -6.60 -1.17 24.87
N ILE A 5 -5.70 -1.44 23.93
CA ILE A 5 -4.81 -2.60 23.95
C ILE A 5 -3.36 -2.13 23.94
N SER A 6 -2.49 -2.84 24.65
CA SER A 6 -1.04 -2.61 24.62
C SER A 6 -0.38 -3.73 23.83
N ILE A 7 0.45 -3.37 22.86
CA ILE A 7 1.17 -4.31 21.99
C ILE A 7 2.65 -3.96 22.08
N VAL A 8 3.49 -4.97 22.30
CA VAL A 8 4.95 -4.83 22.30
C VAL A 8 5.46 -5.23 20.92
N LEU A 9 6.21 -4.33 20.29
CA LEU A 9 6.84 -4.50 18.99
C LEU A 9 8.31 -4.13 19.13
N ASP A 10 9.17 -4.67 18.28
CA ASP A 10 10.55 -4.21 18.21
C ASP A 10 10.63 -2.79 17.65
N GLN A 11 11.75 -2.11 17.94
CA GLN A 11 11.94 -0.70 17.58
C GLN A 11 11.87 -0.47 16.06
N ARG A 12 12.40 -1.40 15.26
CA ARG A 12 12.41 -1.26 13.80
C ARG A 12 10.99 -1.29 13.25
N THR A 13 10.14 -2.18 13.74
CA THR A 13 8.72 -2.21 13.35
C THR A 13 7.98 -0.95 13.79
N LEU A 14 8.27 -0.42 14.99
CA LEU A 14 7.68 0.85 15.43
C LEU A 14 8.07 2.01 14.51
N ASP A 15 9.34 2.12 14.13
CA ASP A 15 9.82 3.17 13.23
C ASP A 15 9.15 3.08 11.84
N GLN A 16 8.93 1.87 11.35
CA GLN A 16 8.20 1.64 10.09
C GLN A 16 6.73 2.07 10.18
N ILE A 17 6.05 1.75 11.28
CA ILE A 17 4.66 2.17 11.51
C ILE A 17 4.59 3.70 11.60
N ASP A 18 5.55 4.34 12.26
CA ASP A 18 5.61 5.80 12.38
C ASP A 18 5.84 6.48 11.04
N GLY A 19 6.75 5.94 10.22
CA GLY A 19 6.94 6.39 8.84
C GLY A 19 5.65 6.31 8.03
N LEU A 20 4.95 5.18 8.11
CA LEU A 20 3.67 4.99 7.43
C LEU A 20 2.58 5.95 7.94
N ALA A 21 2.47 6.12 9.25
CA ALA A 21 1.52 7.05 9.86
C ALA A 21 1.79 8.50 9.40
N ALA A 22 3.05 8.90 9.31
CA ALA A 22 3.44 10.22 8.79
C ALA A 22 3.07 10.38 7.31
N THR A 23 3.35 9.37 6.46
CA THR A 23 2.95 9.39 5.02
C THR A 23 1.44 9.52 4.85
N MET A 24 0.65 8.84 5.69
CA MET A 24 -0.81 8.88 5.64
C MET A 24 -1.43 10.08 6.37
N GLN A 25 -0.61 10.91 7.02
CA GLN A 25 -1.06 11.99 7.91
C GLN A 25 -2.09 11.50 8.96
N ALA A 26 -1.86 10.30 9.50
CA ALA A 26 -2.75 9.64 10.44
C ALA A 26 -2.06 9.37 11.78
N SER A 27 -2.85 9.05 12.83
CA SER A 27 -2.28 8.64 14.10
C SER A 27 -1.74 7.20 14.04
N ARG A 28 -0.69 6.92 14.82
CA ARG A 28 -0.14 5.56 14.98
C ARG A 28 -1.23 4.52 15.32
N SER A 29 -2.13 4.86 16.24
CA SER A 29 -3.22 3.96 16.66
C SER A 29 -4.22 3.67 15.54
N TRP A 30 -4.50 4.64 14.68
CA TRP A 30 -5.35 4.43 13.52
C TRP A 30 -4.65 3.55 12.47
N THR A 31 -3.37 3.79 12.21
CA THR A 31 -2.56 3.00 11.27
C THR A 31 -2.46 1.54 11.73
N ILE A 32 -2.19 1.30 13.03
CA ILE A 32 -2.17 -0.05 13.61
C ILE A 32 -3.53 -0.72 13.47
N SER A 33 -4.63 0.00 13.70
CA SER A 33 -5.98 -0.56 13.50
C SER A 33 -6.19 -1.04 12.06
N LYS A 34 -5.70 -0.30 11.06
CA LYS A 34 -5.82 -0.71 9.65
C LYS A 34 -4.96 -1.91 9.29
N LEU A 35 -3.74 -1.97 9.83
CA LEU A 35 -2.87 -3.14 9.64
C LEU A 35 -3.49 -4.40 10.27
N LEU A 36 -4.05 -4.27 11.47
CA LEU A 36 -4.76 -5.37 12.14
C LEU A 36 -6.03 -5.78 11.38
N ASP A 37 -6.82 -4.82 10.93
CA ASP A 37 -8.03 -5.07 10.13
C ASP A 37 -7.68 -5.89 8.87
N ALA A 38 -6.62 -5.52 8.15
CA ALA A 38 -6.15 -6.19 6.94
C ALA A 38 -5.59 -7.58 7.23
N ALA A 39 -4.81 -7.74 8.31
CA ALA A 39 -4.22 -9.01 8.70
C ALA A 39 -5.26 -10.04 9.18
N LEU A 40 -6.29 -9.58 9.91
CA LEU A 40 -7.34 -10.43 10.45
C LEU A 40 -8.43 -10.76 9.42
N ASN A 41 -8.60 -9.92 8.40
CA ASN A 41 -9.60 -10.11 7.35
C ASN A 41 -8.95 -10.06 5.95
N PRO A 42 -8.08 -11.02 5.59
CA PRO A 42 -7.37 -11.02 4.31
C PRO A 42 -8.31 -11.08 3.09
N GLY A 43 -9.58 -11.46 3.28
CA GLY A 43 -10.64 -11.45 2.26
C GLY A 43 -11.39 -10.13 2.11
N ALA A 44 -11.28 -9.19 3.05
CA ALA A 44 -12.03 -7.92 3.01
C ALA A 44 -11.43 -6.89 2.04
N GLU A 45 -10.12 -6.99 1.75
CA GLU A 45 -9.47 -6.12 0.75
C GLU A 45 -9.73 -6.57 -0.69
N HIS A 46 -10.00 -7.86 -0.93
CA HIS A 46 -10.41 -8.34 -2.26
C HIS A 46 -11.77 -7.75 -2.70
N GLN A 47 -12.65 -7.35 -1.77
CA GLN A 47 -13.93 -6.72 -2.11
C GLN A 47 -13.90 -5.18 -2.16
N ARG A 48 -12.90 -4.51 -1.55
CA ARG A 48 -12.74 -3.05 -1.73
C ARG A 48 -11.86 -2.68 -2.91
N ALA A 49 -10.93 -3.54 -3.34
CA ALA A 49 -10.21 -3.36 -4.60
C ALA A 49 -11.08 -3.69 -5.83
N ALA A 50 -12.06 -4.61 -5.70
CA ALA A 50 -12.98 -4.94 -6.79
C ALA A 50 -14.01 -3.84 -7.12
N GLY A 51 -14.04 -2.72 -6.38
CA GLY A 51 -14.93 -1.57 -6.64
C GLY A 51 -14.23 -0.26 -6.98
N ALA A 52 -12.92 -0.11 -6.77
CA ALA A 52 -12.19 1.14 -7.03
C ALA A 52 -10.69 0.99 -7.34
N ALA A 53 -10.16 -0.22 -7.46
CA ALA A 53 -8.80 -0.46 -7.91
C ALA A 53 -8.81 -1.53 -8.99
N GLY A 54 -9.12 -1.10 -10.22
CA GLY A 54 -8.57 -1.80 -11.38
C GLY A 54 -7.06 -1.90 -11.16
N ASN A 55 -6.51 -3.10 -11.39
CA ASN A 55 -5.07 -3.38 -11.32
C ASN A 55 -4.27 -2.15 -11.79
N PRO A 56 -3.42 -1.53 -10.95
CA PRO A 56 -2.53 -0.50 -11.47
C PRO A 56 -1.70 -1.18 -12.57
N PRO A 57 -1.75 -0.70 -13.83
CA PRO A 57 -0.95 -1.30 -14.88
C PRO A 57 0.53 -1.23 -14.47
N PRO A 58 1.33 -2.27 -14.74
CA PRO A 58 2.74 -2.25 -14.40
C PRO A 58 3.45 -1.22 -15.28
N GLY A 59 3.87 -0.11 -14.67
CA GLY A 59 4.68 0.94 -15.29
C GLY A 59 4.18 2.34 -14.89
N ILE A 60 4.96 3.35 -14.58
CA ILE A 60 6.38 3.65 -14.83
C ILE A 60 6.72 4.78 -13.82
N GLY A 61 7.75 4.62 -12.98
CA GLY A 61 8.40 5.75 -12.28
C GLY A 61 9.10 6.67 -13.31
N PRO A 62 9.47 7.91 -12.99
CA PRO A 62 9.78 8.97 -13.97
C PRO A 62 11.02 8.78 -14.90
N VAL A 63 11.52 7.57 -15.13
CA VAL A 63 12.62 7.29 -16.07
C VAL A 63 12.36 5.97 -16.84
N ALA A 64 11.70 6.06 -17.99
CA ALA A 64 11.85 5.13 -19.10
C ALA A 64 11.41 5.83 -20.41
N ALA A 65 12.16 6.86 -20.79
CA ALA A 65 12.11 7.44 -22.12
C ALA A 65 12.71 6.43 -23.13
N GLY A 66 11.92 5.43 -23.50
CA GLY A 66 12.25 4.45 -24.54
C GLY A 66 11.75 4.93 -25.90
N ARG A 67 12.65 5.56 -26.65
CA ARG A 67 12.57 5.83 -28.09
C ARG A 67 12.09 4.58 -28.84
N GLY A 68 10.93 4.64 -29.50
CA GLY A 68 10.43 3.58 -30.36
C GLY A 68 11.31 3.40 -31.60
N ASN A 69 11.93 2.24 -31.72
CA ASN A 69 12.71 1.81 -32.88
C ASN A 69 11.81 1.08 -33.89
N HIS A 70 11.65 1.68 -35.07
CA HIS A 70 11.59 1.10 -36.42
C HIS A 70 10.81 -0.22 -36.61
N THR A 71 9.56 -0.11 -37.05
CA THR A 71 8.86 -1.16 -37.78
C THR A 71 9.37 -1.22 -39.21
N GLY A 72 10.03 -2.31 -39.57
CA GLY A 72 10.15 -2.74 -40.97
C GLY A 72 9.19 -3.90 -41.17
N ASP A 73 8.28 -3.78 -42.15
CA ASP A 73 7.83 -4.93 -42.92
C ASP A 73 7.38 -4.47 -44.32
N THR A 74 8.05 -5.02 -45.31
CA THR A 74 7.81 -4.88 -46.75
C THR A 74 7.36 -6.24 -47.23
N ALA A 75 6.15 -6.33 -47.76
CA ALA A 75 5.68 -7.42 -48.61
C ALA A 75 4.67 -6.86 -49.62
#